data_AF-A0A1Y1UY49-F1
#
_entry.id   AF-A0A1Y1UY49-F1
#
_cell.length_a   1.000
_cell.length_b   1.000
_cell.length_c   1.000
_cell.angle_alpha   90.00
_cell.angle_beta   90.00
_cell.angle_gamma   90.00
#
_symmetry.space_group_name_H-M   'P 1'
#
loop_
_entity.id
_entity.type
_entity.pdbx_description
1 polymer ?
#
loop_
_entity_poly.entity_id
_entity_poly.type
_entity_poly.pdbx_seq_one_letter_code
_entity_poly.pdbx_strand_id
1 'polypeptide(L)'
;IFIHPYEKLFLKTNFYSLLGFACFNIAYLIFQSNYQVYYKAIVNHFDVGIHSLLAVSSLFTAIFMVLGVQTTGFYISFGFGIIAFFGGIFYSKYMLNKKVKNIYTNFKQKEGMNSQTQSSYEEKEGSASESGSGSEESNSHSEHSEQIINIEPEERPNKRNNKKKRNNEEESESESESGSGSYESESDENSEEEEEEDNENGDDENNELFNKIEDIISKVAKNEKLVVFKRACDTDLVCKFVRENQTAEAYQLANKIYKEALTEHQGEVLIYMKYAYFLWYTGKKKNSKHFEPVSTLSQSDLGKDNENEIDHNEPLQYLQEAIDLKPPFADRYKIQYVLSLMRENKNKKADLSKKSTYESFLGMERTAIHYHMLTLNQLKTFFTRVKTSNNQEAQYCQHYLKRLFDLQKNTEYHYQKLLSQFPDSKSSIRLYAMFLSGVK
;
A
#
# COMPACT_ATOMS: atom_id res chain seq x y z
N ILE A 1 53.03 41.84 -2.19
CA ILE A 1 53.28 40.38 -2.40
C ILE A 1 52.76 40.05 -3.79
N PHE A 2 53.64 39.79 -4.75
CA PHE A 2 53.25 39.41 -6.11
C PHE A 2 52.80 37.95 -6.08
N ILE A 3 51.49 37.71 -6.15
CA ILE A 3 50.92 36.38 -6.34
C ILE A 3 51.39 35.87 -7.70
N HIS A 4 51.93 34.66 -7.74
CA HIS A 4 52.45 34.10 -8.98
C HIS A 4 51.29 33.95 -9.98
N PRO A 5 51.44 34.24 -11.28
CA PRO A 5 50.35 34.13 -12.26
C PRO A 5 49.66 32.76 -12.27
N TYR A 6 50.41 31.69 -11.97
CA TYR A 6 49.87 30.33 -11.79
C TYR A 6 48.91 30.19 -10.61
N GLU A 7 49.16 30.87 -9.49
CA GLU A 7 48.25 30.85 -8.33
C GLU A 7 46.91 31.51 -8.69
N LYS A 8 46.95 32.64 -9.40
CA LYS A 8 45.71 33.32 -9.86
C LYS A 8 44.87 32.44 -10.78
N LEU A 9 45.52 31.71 -11.70
CA LEU A 9 44.83 30.77 -12.59
C LEU A 9 44.25 29.59 -11.81
N PHE A 10 45.03 29.01 -10.88
CA PHE A 10 44.59 27.90 -10.04
C PHE A 10 43.37 28.27 -9.19
N LEU A 11 43.39 29.45 -8.55
CA LEU A 11 42.24 29.92 -7.76
C LEU A 11 40.98 30.07 -8.62
N LYS A 12 41.12 30.65 -9.81
CA LYS A 12 40.01 30.85 -10.75
C LYS A 12 39.39 29.52 -11.20
N THR A 13 40.22 28.53 -11.52
CA THR A 13 39.76 27.19 -11.93
C THR A 13 39.02 26.48 -10.79
N ASN A 14 39.56 26.52 -9.57
CA ASN A 14 38.92 25.91 -8.41
C ASN A 14 37.59 26.56 -8.07
N PHE A 15 37.50 27.89 -8.16
CA PHE A 15 36.25 28.61 -7.96
C PHE A 15 35.15 28.12 -8.92
N TYR A 16 35.42 28.06 -10.23
CA TYR A 16 34.42 27.60 -11.20
C TYR A 16 34.07 26.13 -11.02
N SER A 17 35.02 25.29 -10.63
CA SER A 17 34.77 23.88 -10.31
C SER A 17 33.80 23.74 -9.13
N LEU A 18 34.05 24.46 -8.02
CA LEU A 18 33.19 24.47 -6.85
C LEU A 18 31.80 25.03 -7.14
N LEU A 19 31.73 26.13 -7.92
CA LEU A 19 30.46 26.72 -8.32
C LEU A 19 29.65 25.77 -9.22
N GLY A 20 30.30 25.13 -10.20
CA GLY A 20 29.67 24.12 -11.05
C GLY A 20 29.15 22.93 -10.24
N PHE A 21 29.93 22.46 -9.28
CA PHE A 21 29.52 21.41 -8.35
C PHE A 21 28.33 21.83 -7.48
N ALA A 22 28.30 23.07 -6.97
CA ALA A 22 27.17 23.60 -6.22
C ALA A 22 25.89 23.61 -7.07
N CYS A 23 25.96 24.17 -8.28
CA CYS A 23 24.83 24.23 -9.21
C CYS A 23 24.30 22.84 -9.57
N PHE A 24 25.20 21.87 -9.80
CA PHE A 24 24.81 20.48 -10.06
C PHE A 24 24.03 19.88 -8.88
N ASN A 25 24.52 20.05 -7.64
CA ASN A 25 23.85 19.52 -6.46
C ASN A 25 22.49 20.21 -6.21
N ILE A 26 22.36 21.51 -6.49
CA ILE A 26 21.07 22.23 -6.41
C ILE A 26 20.08 21.67 -7.44
N ALA A 27 20.51 21.51 -8.69
CA ALA A 27 19.67 20.92 -9.74
C ALA A 27 19.23 19.49 -9.37
N TYR A 28 20.16 18.69 -8.83
CA TYR A 28 19.86 17.34 -8.36
C TYR A 28 18.90 17.33 -7.16
N LEU A 29 19.03 18.28 -6.22
CA LEU A 29 18.09 18.44 -5.10
C LEU A 29 16.67 18.74 -5.59
N ILE A 30 16.52 19.63 -6.57
CA ILE A 30 15.22 19.93 -7.19
C ILE A 30 14.67 18.69 -7.90
N PHE A 31 15.52 17.95 -8.61
CA PHE A 31 15.13 16.69 -9.26
C PHE A 31 14.67 15.64 -8.24
N GLN A 32 15.45 15.34 -7.21
CA GLN A 32 15.11 14.33 -6.20
C GLN A 32 13.87 14.69 -5.39
N SER A 33 13.71 15.96 -5.02
CA SER A 33 12.49 16.45 -4.35
C SER A 33 11.25 16.29 -5.24
N ASN A 34 11.45 16.18 -6.55
CA ASN A 34 10.38 16.02 -7.52
C ASN A 34 10.02 14.58 -7.91
N TYR A 35 10.99 13.67 -7.92
CA TYR A 35 10.82 12.30 -8.43
C TYR A 35 10.95 11.20 -7.37
N GLN A 36 11.62 11.46 -6.24
CA GLN A 36 11.82 10.50 -5.15
C GLN A 36 12.22 9.10 -5.63
N VAL A 37 13.45 9.00 -6.13
CA VAL A 37 13.94 7.82 -6.86
C VAL A 37 13.89 6.54 -6.01
N TYR A 38 14.13 6.63 -4.71
CA TYR A 38 14.16 5.47 -3.82
C TYR A 38 12.75 5.05 -3.37
N TYR A 39 12.60 3.76 -3.07
CA TYR A 39 11.34 3.21 -2.56
C TYR A 39 11.04 3.70 -1.14
N LYS A 40 12.04 3.70 -0.25
CA LYS A 40 11.87 4.14 1.15
C LYS A 40 12.00 5.65 1.24
N ALA A 41 10.98 6.32 1.78
CA ALA A 41 10.97 7.79 1.95
C ALA A 41 12.19 8.31 2.72
N ILE A 42 12.61 7.61 3.78
CA ILE A 42 13.76 7.99 4.60
C ILE A 42 15.06 8.10 3.79
N VAL A 43 15.26 7.24 2.79
CA VAL A 43 16.45 7.26 1.94
C VAL A 43 16.40 8.47 1.00
N ASN A 44 15.23 8.79 0.45
CA ASN A 44 15.05 10.00 -0.36
C ASN A 44 15.31 11.27 0.46
N HIS A 45 14.81 11.35 1.69
CA HIS A 45 15.03 12.52 2.54
C HIS A 45 16.51 12.69 2.90
N PHE A 46 17.19 11.59 3.24
CA PHE A 46 18.62 11.61 3.55
C PHE A 46 19.48 11.97 2.33
N ASP A 47 19.14 11.44 1.14
CA ASP A 47 19.82 11.77 -0.12
C ASP A 47 19.69 13.27 -0.44
N VAL A 48 18.47 13.82 -0.35
CA VAL A 48 18.24 15.27 -0.49
C VAL A 48 19.04 16.08 0.56
N GLY A 49 19.10 15.60 1.80
CA GLY A 49 19.94 16.21 2.84
C GLY A 49 21.42 16.25 2.46
N ILE A 50 21.99 15.13 1.99
CA ILE A 50 23.40 15.06 1.56
C ILE A 50 23.66 16.06 0.43
N HIS A 51 22.81 16.09 -0.60
CA HIS A 51 23.02 16.99 -1.72
C HIS A 51 22.80 18.46 -1.33
N SER A 52 21.93 18.75 -0.36
CA SER A 52 21.79 20.08 0.24
C SER A 52 23.07 20.52 0.96
N LEU A 53 23.67 19.63 1.76
CA LEU A 53 24.96 19.86 2.42
C LEU A 53 26.05 20.17 1.41
N LEU A 54 26.20 19.31 0.39
CA LEU A 54 27.23 19.47 -0.64
C LEU A 54 27.04 20.75 -1.44
N ALA A 55 25.80 21.10 -1.80
CA ALA A 55 25.47 22.33 -2.49
C ALA A 55 25.86 23.57 -1.68
N VAL A 56 25.41 23.65 -0.42
CA VAL A 56 25.66 24.82 0.43
C VAL A 56 27.13 24.93 0.81
N SER A 57 27.78 23.84 1.24
CA SER A 57 29.20 23.88 1.59
C SER A 57 30.08 24.26 0.40
N SER A 58 29.81 23.76 -0.80
CA SER A 58 30.60 24.13 -2.00
C SER A 58 30.35 25.57 -2.42
N LEU A 59 29.11 26.07 -2.34
CA LEU A 59 28.77 27.46 -2.63
C LEU A 59 29.47 28.43 -1.67
N PHE A 60 29.38 28.19 -0.36
CA PHE A 60 30.05 29.03 0.64
C PHE A 60 31.58 28.93 0.53
N THR A 61 32.13 27.76 0.23
CA THR A 61 33.58 27.62 0.00
C THR A 61 34.02 28.44 -1.21
N ALA A 62 33.25 28.43 -2.30
CA ALA A 62 33.52 29.27 -3.47
C ALA A 62 33.48 30.76 -3.12
N ILE A 63 32.51 31.20 -2.30
CA ILE A 63 32.42 32.58 -1.82
C ILE A 63 33.63 32.96 -0.96
N PHE A 64 34.00 32.15 0.03
CA PHE A 64 35.16 32.41 0.88
C PHE A 64 36.49 32.39 0.12
N MET A 65 36.57 31.60 -0.96
CA MET A 65 37.71 31.60 -1.86
C MET A 65 37.89 32.95 -2.57
N VAL A 66 36.79 33.59 -3.00
CA VAL A 66 36.79 34.95 -3.56
C VAL A 66 37.19 35.98 -2.51
N LEU A 67 36.77 35.78 -1.26
CA LEU A 67 37.12 36.65 -0.13
C LEU A 67 38.55 36.44 0.41
N GLY A 68 39.28 35.43 -0.08
CA GLY A 68 40.64 35.13 0.39
C GLY A 68 40.72 34.43 1.76
N VAL A 69 39.61 33.90 2.28
CA VAL A 69 39.55 33.23 3.60
C VAL A 69 39.52 31.72 3.41
N GLN A 70 40.69 31.11 3.18
CA GLN A 70 40.75 29.70 2.76
C GLN A 70 40.45 28.71 3.89
N THR A 71 41.30 28.63 4.91
CA THR A 71 41.21 27.59 5.96
C THR A 71 39.99 27.78 6.86
N THR A 72 39.80 28.98 7.42
CA THR A 72 38.66 29.28 8.29
C THR A 72 37.33 29.23 7.53
N GLY A 73 37.33 29.69 6.27
CA GLY A 73 36.13 29.68 5.42
C GLY A 73 35.64 28.27 5.13
N PHE A 74 36.53 27.29 4.97
CA PHE A 74 36.15 25.89 4.80
C PHE A 74 35.37 25.34 6.00
N TYR A 75 35.86 25.54 7.23
CA TYR A 75 35.17 25.06 8.43
C TYR A 75 33.82 25.74 8.65
N ILE A 76 33.73 27.05 8.39
CA ILE A 76 32.47 27.78 8.46
C ILE A 76 31.48 27.24 7.41
N SER A 77 31.93 27.01 6.17
CA SER A 77 31.12 26.43 5.09
C SER A 77 30.60 25.04 5.42
N PHE A 78 31.40 24.24 6.12
CA PHE A 78 31.00 22.92 6.58
C PHE A 78 29.91 23.02 7.67
N GLY A 79 30.05 23.95 8.61
CA GLY A 79 29.02 24.25 9.61
C GLY A 79 27.67 24.63 8.98
N PHE A 80 27.66 25.53 8.00
CA PHE A 80 26.46 25.86 7.23
C PHE A 80 25.92 24.67 6.43
N GLY A 81 26.80 23.79 5.92
CA GLY A 81 26.42 22.54 5.27
C GLY A 81 25.63 21.60 6.15
N ILE A 82 26.00 21.46 7.43
CA ILE A 82 25.25 20.64 8.39
C ILE A 82 23.85 21.21 8.63
N ILE A 83 23.72 22.53 8.76
CA ILE A 83 22.40 23.17 8.89
C ILE A 83 21.56 22.91 7.62
N ALA A 84 22.18 23.06 6.44
CA ALA A 84 21.54 22.79 5.17
C ALA A 84 21.14 21.32 4.98
N PHE A 85 21.87 20.37 5.56
CA PHE A 85 21.52 18.95 5.57
C PHE A 85 20.16 18.72 6.21
N PHE A 86 19.96 19.23 7.43
CA PHE A 86 18.68 19.11 8.13
C PHE A 86 17.59 19.90 7.41
N GLY A 87 17.88 21.11 6.94
CA GLY A 87 16.96 21.90 6.11
C GLY A 87 16.49 21.14 4.87
N GLY A 88 17.40 20.44 4.19
CA GLY A 88 17.09 19.60 3.03
C GLY A 88 16.18 18.42 3.36
N ILE A 89 16.42 17.74 4.49
CA ILE A 89 15.54 16.66 4.98
C ILE A 89 14.13 17.18 5.23
N PHE A 90 13.99 18.29 5.97
CA PHE A 90 12.68 18.89 6.27
C PHE A 90 11.98 19.38 5.01
N TYR A 91 12.70 20.03 4.10
CA TYR A 91 12.16 20.46 2.82
C TYR A 91 11.63 19.29 1.98
N SER A 92 12.40 18.19 1.91
CA SER A 92 11.99 16.97 1.18
C SER A 92 10.71 16.36 1.77
N LYS A 93 10.61 16.30 3.11
CA LYS A 93 9.41 15.81 3.81
C LYS A 93 8.20 16.71 3.56
N TYR A 94 8.38 18.03 3.67
CA TYR A 94 7.33 19.01 3.41
C TYR A 94 6.81 18.90 1.96
N MET A 95 7.70 18.85 0.98
CA MET A 95 7.35 18.74 -0.44
C MET A 95 6.61 17.44 -0.76
N LEU A 96 7.02 16.32 -0.16
CA LEU A 96 6.31 15.04 -0.28
C LEU A 96 4.89 15.15 0.23
N ASN A 97 4.73 15.60 1.47
CA ASN A 97 3.42 15.70 2.12
C ASN A 97 2.49 16.64 1.35
N LYS A 98 3.01 17.78 0.88
CA LYS A 98 2.24 18.72 0.05
C LYS A 98 1.73 18.08 -1.24
N LYS A 99 2.57 17.32 -1.94
CA LYS A 99 2.16 16.63 -3.18
C LYS A 99 1.13 15.54 -2.93
N VAL A 100 1.38 14.70 -1.94
CA VAL A 100 0.47 13.61 -1.57
C VAL A 100 -0.89 14.19 -1.15
N LYS A 101 -0.90 15.24 -0.32
CA LYS A 101 -2.13 15.94 0.10
C LYS A 101 -2.89 16.48 -1.11
N ASN A 102 -2.20 17.18 -2.02
CA ASN A 102 -2.84 17.74 -3.22
C ASN A 102 -3.44 16.65 -4.13
N ILE A 103 -2.77 15.51 -4.29
CA ILE A 103 -3.29 14.43 -5.12
C ILE A 103 -4.53 13.82 -4.45
N TYR A 104 -4.50 13.59 -3.13
CA TYR A 104 -5.66 13.08 -2.41
C TYR A 104 -6.84 14.05 -2.41
N THR A 105 -6.61 15.36 -2.28
CA THR A 105 -7.70 16.35 -2.37
C THR A 105 -8.33 16.35 -3.75
N ASN A 106 -7.50 16.31 -4.82
CA ASN A 106 -8.01 16.25 -6.19
C ASN A 106 -8.76 14.94 -6.45
N PHE A 107 -8.23 13.82 -5.96
CA PHE A 107 -8.87 12.52 -6.08
C PHE A 107 -10.24 12.49 -5.37
N LYS A 108 -10.30 12.98 -4.12
CA LYS A 108 -11.56 13.08 -3.35
C LYS A 108 -12.57 14.00 -4.01
N GLN A 109 -12.13 15.15 -4.52
CA GLN A 109 -12.99 16.08 -5.24
C GLN A 109 -13.59 15.44 -6.50
N LYS A 110 -12.77 14.69 -7.26
CA LYS A 110 -13.23 13.95 -8.44
C LYS A 110 -14.25 12.88 -8.09
N GLU A 111 -14.02 12.13 -7.02
CA GLU A 111 -14.94 11.09 -6.55
C GLU A 111 -16.28 11.70 -6.14
N GLY A 112 -16.28 12.82 -5.41
CA GLY A 112 -17.51 13.54 -5.04
C GLY A 112 -18.31 14.08 -6.24
N MET A 113 -17.63 14.59 -7.27
CA MET A 113 -18.29 15.05 -8.51
C MET A 113 -18.98 13.90 -9.27
N ASN A 114 -18.37 12.71 -9.27
CA ASN A 114 -18.95 11.53 -9.92
C ASN A 114 -20.20 11.02 -9.16
N SER A 115 -20.17 10.99 -7.83
CA SER A 115 -21.31 10.54 -7.02
C SER A 115 -22.54 11.45 -7.19
N GLN A 116 -22.33 12.78 -7.24
CA GLN A 116 -23.42 13.74 -7.46
C GLN A 116 -24.02 13.64 -8.87
N THR A 117 -23.20 13.28 -9.86
CA THR A 117 -23.67 13.06 -11.23
C THR A 117 -24.56 11.82 -11.30
N GLN A 118 -24.18 10.73 -10.65
CA GLN A 118 -24.96 9.48 -10.66
C GLN A 118 -26.32 9.63 -9.95
N SER A 119 -26.39 10.30 -8.81
CA SER A 119 -27.67 10.51 -8.10
C SER A 119 -28.67 11.36 -8.91
N SER A 120 -28.19 12.34 -9.69
CA SER A 120 -29.04 13.20 -10.51
C SER A 120 -29.70 12.48 -11.70
N TYR A 121 -29.13 11.38 -12.18
CA TYR A 121 -29.72 10.58 -13.26
C TYR A 121 -30.76 9.58 -12.74
N GLU A 122 -30.53 8.98 -11.56
CA GLU A 122 -31.50 8.05 -10.95
C GLU A 122 -32.80 8.76 -10.52
N GLU A 123 -32.73 10.02 -10.11
CA GLU A 123 -33.91 10.82 -9.72
C GLU A 123 -34.80 11.20 -10.91
N LYS A 124 -34.26 11.24 -12.14
CA LYS A 124 -35.02 11.59 -13.36
C LYS A 124 -35.70 10.40 -14.03
N GLU A 125 -35.20 9.18 -13.86
CA GLU A 125 -35.86 7.98 -14.40
C GLU A 125 -36.99 7.45 -13.50
N GLY A 126 -37.02 7.83 -12.22
CA GLY A 126 -38.10 7.47 -11.28
C GLY A 126 -39.40 8.28 -11.40
N SER A 127 -39.40 9.41 -12.12
CA SER A 127 -40.57 10.31 -12.19
C SER A 127 -41.46 10.12 -13.43
N ALA A 128 -41.15 9.15 -14.30
CA ALA A 128 -41.86 8.90 -15.55
C ALA A 128 -42.59 7.54 -15.61
N SER A 129 -43.03 6.97 -14.48
CA SER A 129 -44.03 5.90 -14.49
C SER A 129 -44.62 5.67 -13.10
N GLU A 130 -45.82 6.19 -12.85
CA GLU A 130 -46.95 5.52 -12.17
C GLU A 130 -48.00 6.53 -11.73
N SER A 131 -48.93 6.83 -12.65
CA SER A 131 -50.29 7.20 -12.28
C SER A 131 -51.03 5.91 -11.90
N GLY A 132 -51.14 5.62 -10.60
CA GLY A 132 -51.80 4.40 -10.12
C GLY A 132 -52.04 4.36 -8.61
N SER A 133 -53.00 5.16 -8.15
CA SER A 133 -53.72 5.15 -6.87
C SER A 133 -53.35 4.11 -5.78
N GLY A 134 -53.09 4.59 -4.56
CA GLY A 134 -53.28 3.79 -3.35
C GLY A 134 -52.47 4.28 -2.16
N SER A 135 -53.12 5.08 -1.32
CA SER A 135 -52.79 5.42 0.07
C SER A 135 -51.92 4.41 0.83
N GLU A 136 -50.88 4.88 1.53
CA GLU A 136 -50.86 4.94 3.01
C GLU A 136 -49.58 5.62 3.52
N GLU A 137 -49.75 6.33 4.63
CA GLU A 137 -48.76 7.14 5.34
C GLU A 137 -47.60 6.30 5.89
N SER A 138 -46.35 6.75 5.70
CA SER A 138 -45.33 6.58 6.74
C SER A 138 -44.26 7.65 6.65
N ASN A 139 -44.31 8.53 7.64
CA ASN A 139 -43.38 9.60 7.93
C ASN A 139 -42.13 9.00 8.58
N SER A 140 -40.95 9.11 7.95
CA SER A 140 -39.68 8.90 8.66
C SER A 140 -38.61 9.86 8.14
N HIS A 141 -38.49 10.97 8.84
CA HIS A 141 -37.32 11.84 8.85
C HIS A 141 -36.10 11.04 9.31
N SER A 142 -35.07 10.90 8.46
CA SER A 142 -33.73 10.54 8.93
C SER A 142 -32.72 11.54 8.39
N GLU A 143 -32.41 12.55 9.20
CA GLU A 143 -31.17 13.30 9.10
C GLU A 143 -30.03 12.37 9.54
N HIS A 144 -29.24 11.84 8.59
CA HIS A 144 -27.97 11.21 8.92
C HIS A 144 -26.84 12.04 8.33
N SER A 145 -26.19 12.77 9.22
CA SER A 145 -24.98 13.55 8.97
C SER A 145 -23.81 12.64 8.61
N GLU A 146 -23.15 12.97 7.49
CA GLU A 146 -21.92 12.34 7.02
C GLU A 146 -20.76 12.65 8.00
N GLN A 147 -20.34 11.66 8.80
CA GLN A 147 -19.04 11.69 9.45
C GLN A 147 -17.98 11.10 8.51
N ILE A 148 -17.33 11.97 7.73
CA ILE A 148 -16.17 11.59 6.93
C ILE A 148 -14.89 11.71 7.79
N ILE A 149 -14.16 10.61 7.82
CA ILE A 149 -12.93 10.34 8.59
C ILE A 149 -11.88 11.44 8.39
N ASN A 150 -11.50 12.08 9.49
CA ASN A 150 -10.36 12.98 9.58
C ASN A 150 -9.09 12.13 9.76
N ILE A 151 -8.34 11.88 8.69
CA ILE A 151 -7.06 11.15 8.77
C ILE A 151 -5.99 12.14 9.22
N GLU A 152 -5.84 12.30 10.53
CA GLU A 152 -4.67 12.91 11.14
C GLU A 152 -3.54 11.87 11.16
N PRO A 153 -2.32 12.19 10.71
CA PRO A 153 -1.22 11.22 10.69
C PRO A 153 -0.81 10.85 12.12
N GLU A 154 -1.13 9.63 12.55
CA GLU A 154 -0.72 9.07 13.84
C GLU A 154 0.78 9.22 14.07
N GLU A 155 1.15 9.99 15.10
CA GLU A 155 2.45 9.91 15.71
C GLU A 155 2.63 8.55 16.39
N ARG A 156 3.79 7.93 16.16
CA ARG A 156 4.09 6.55 16.57
C ARG A 156 3.83 6.32 18.07
N PRO A 157 3.23 5.18 18.47
CA PRO A 157 3.14 4.82 19.88
C PRO A 157 4.53 4.49 20.43
N ASN A 158 4.95 5.26 21.42
CA ASN A 158 6.18 5.06 22.17
C ASN A 158 6.08 3.72 22.95
N LYS A 159 6.95 2.77 22.64
CA LYS A 159 7.08 1.51 23.40
C LYS A 159 7.55 1.82 24.83
N ARG A 160 6.62 1.81 25.79
CA ARG A 160 6.92 1.80 27.22
C ARG A 160 7.61 0.48 27.60
N ASN A 161 8.92 0.54 27.80
CA ASN A 161 9.67 -0.45 28.58
C ASN A 161 9.43 -0.18 30.07
N ASN A 162 8.80 -1.12 30.76
CA ASN A 162 8.76 -1.14 32.22
C ASN A 162 10.19 -1.40 32.75
N LYS A 163 10.87 -0.36 33.24
CA LYS A 163 12.00 -0.54 34.16
C LYS A 163 11.92 0.45 35.31
N LYS A 164 11.63 -0.14 36.47
CA LYS A 164 11.59 0.41 37.81
C LYS A 164 12.93 1.06 38.18
N LYS A 165 12.99 2.38 38.39
CA LYS A 165 13.91 3.01 39.36
C LYS A 165 13.53 4.45 39.73
N ARG A 166 13.63 4.69 41.03
CA ARG A 166 13.42 5.87 41.86
C ARG A 166 14.13 7.17 41.44
N ASN A 167 13.45 8.26 41.85
CA ASN A 167 13.88 9.55 42.42
C ASN A 167 14.13 10.76 41.51
N ASN A 168 13.36 11.80 41.85
CA ASN A 168 13.58 13.26 41.89
C ASN A 168 14.39 13.92 40.78
N GLU A 169 13.77 14.86 40.08
CA GLU A 169 13.95 16.29 40.34
C GLU A 169 12.81 17.08 39.67
N GLU A 170 12.30 18.07 40.42
CA GLU A 170 11.29 19.04 40.01
C GLU A 170 11.96 20.10 39.14
N GLU A 171 11.34 20.48 38.02
CA GLU A 171 11.47 21.85 37.53
C GLU A 171 10.29 22.21 36.63
N SER A 172 9.82 23.43 36.89
CA SER A 172 8.61 24.09 36.46
C SER A 172 8.73 24.73 35.08
N GLU A 173 7.73 24.58 34.23
CA GLU A 173 7.48 25.51 33.12
C GLU A 173 6.09 26.11 33.26
N SER A 174 6.07 27.45 33.19
CA SER A 174 4.91 28.31 33.35
C SER A 174 4.48 28.83 31.99
N GLU A 175 3.18 28.74 31.75
CA GLU A 175 2.48 29.39 30.65
C GLU A 175 2.44 30.90 30.87
N SER A 176 2.61 31.67 29.78
CA SER A 176 2.13 33.04 29.73
C SER A 176 1.67 33.39 28.31
N GLU A 177 0.35 33.37 28.14
CA GLU A 177 -0.36 34.13 27.12
C GLU A 177 -0.65 35.54 27.65
N SER A 178 -0.32 36.55 26.86
CA SER A 178 -0.91 37.91 26.81
C SER A 178 -0.24 38.60 25.61
N GLY A 179 -0.85 39.41 24.76
CA GLY A 179 -2.05 40.25 24.84
C GLY A 179 -1.71 41.53 24.05
N SER A 180 -2.74 42.31 23.68
CA SER A 180 -2.68 43.67 23.11
C SER A 180 -2.40 43.77 21.60
N GLY A 181 -3.17 44.49 20.77
CA GLY A 181 -4.19 45.50 21.05
C GLY A 181 -3.91 46.79 20.26
N SER A 182 -4.90 47.18 19.44
CA SER A 182 -5.20 48.51 18.85
C SER A 182 -4.20 49.21 17.92
N TYR A 183 -4.66 49.44 16.68
CA TYR A 183 -4.36 50.66 15.94
C TYR A 183 -5.69 51.30 15.53
N GLU A 184 -5.95 52.47 16.08
CA GLU A 184 -7.02 53.39 15.71
C GLU A 184 -6.69 54.04 14.36
N SER A 185 -7.70 54.21 13.51
CA SER A 185 -7.71 55.25 12.48
C SER A 185 -9.15 55.67 12.27
N GLU A 186 -9.48 56.76 12.95
CA GLU A 186 -10.63 57.60 12.68
C GLU A 186 -10.37 58.40 11.40
N SER A 187 -11.35 58.41 10.51
CA SER A 187 -11.55 59.50 9.55
C SER A 187 -13.04 59.56 9.24
N ASP A 188 -13.72 60.41 10.01
CA ASP A 188 -15.09 60.86 9.76
C ASP A 188 -15.15 61.91 8.63
N GLU A 189 -16.38 62.14 8.17
CA GLU A 189 -16.87 63.25 7.33
C GLU A 189 -16.75 63.03 5.81
N ASN A 190 -17.77 63.19 4.98
CA ASN A 190 -19.10 63.78 5.14
C ASN A 190 -19.97 63.39 3.92
N SER A 191 -21.30 63.49 4.08
CA SER A 191 -22.36 63.95 3.14
C SER A 191 -22.13 63.80 1.61
N GLU A 192 -23.08 63.35 0.79
CA GLU A 192 -24.37 64.00 0.52
C GLU A 192 -25.32 63.02 -0.19
N GLU A 193 -26.61 63.20 0.11
CA GLU A 193 -27.78 62.63 -0.55
C GLU A 193 -27.90 63.17 -1.98
N GLU A 194 -28.10 62.32 -2.98
CA GLU A 194 -28.89 62.66 -4.17
C GLU A 194 -29.74 61.45 -4.57
N GLU A 195 -31.04 61.61 -4.36
CA GLU A 195 -32.11 60.77 -4.90
C GLU A 195 -32.21 61.05 -6.41
N GLU A 196 -31.86 60.07 -7.24
CA GLU A 196 -32.32 60.02 -8.63
C GLU A 196 -33.09 58.71 -8.84
N GLU A 197 -34.42 58.84 -8.73
CA GLU A 197 -35.39 57.95 -9.35
C GLU A 197 -35.19 58.02 -10.88
N ASP A 198 -34.63 56.99 -11.50
CA ASP A 198 -34.86 56.77 -12.93
C ASP A 198 -34.63 55.30 -13.35
N ASN A 199 -35.73 54.68 -13.79
CA ASN A 199 -35.83 53.53 -14.70
C ASN A 199 -35.45 52.11 -14.20
N GLU A 200 -36.21 51.61 -13.22
CA GLU A 200 -36.49 50.18 -13.02
C GLU A 200 -37.25 49.59 -14.22
N ASN A 201 -36.55 49.20 -15.30
CA ASN A 201 -37.06 48.22 -16.28
C ASN A 201 -35.97 47.67 -17.23
N GLY A 202 -34.72 48.14 -17.11
CA GLY A 202 -33.58 47.64 -17.90
C GLY A 202 -32.65 46.66 -17.16
N ASP A 203 -32.76 46.56 -15.83
CA ASP A 203 -31.85 45.77 -15.00
C ASP A 203 -32.20 44.28 -14.92
N ASP A 204 -33.46 43.90 -15.19
CA ASP A 204 -33.86 42.49 -15.18
C ASP A 204 -33.24 41.69 -16.34
N GLU A 205 -33.14 42.28 -17.54
CA GLU A 205 -32.46 41.61 -18.67
C GLU A 205 -30.95 41.49 -18.44
N ASN A 206 -30.32 42.50 -17.82
CA ASN A 206 -28.91 42.47 -17.47
C ASN A 206 -28.63 41.46 -16.37
N ASN A 207 -29.47 41.39 -15.33
CA ASN A 207 -29.37 40.38 -14.28
C ASN A 207 -29.63 38.97 -14.82
N GLU A 208 -30.56 38.79 -15.77
CA GLU A 208 -30.78 37.50 -16.43
C GLU A 208 -29.59 37.10 -17.32
N LEU A 209 -28.96 38.05 -18.02
CA LEU A 209 -27.72 37.84 -18.78
C LEU A 209 -26.54 37.50 -17.87
N PHE A 210 -26.36 38.20 -16.74
CA PHE A 210 -25.33 37.89 -15.75
C PHE A 210 -25.56 36.52 -15.13
N ASN A 211 -26.81 36.18 -14.77
CA ASN A 211 -27.17 34.86 -14.27
C ASN A 211 -26.89 33.78 -15.33
N LYS A 212 -27.23 34.01 -16.61
CA LYS A 212 -26.90 33.09 -17.72
C LYS A 212 -25.41 32.96 -17.96
N ILE A 213 -24.65 34.05 -17.86
CA ILE A 213 -23.19 34.03 -17.98
C ILE A 213 -22.59 33.29 -16.79
N GLU A 214 -23.08 33.48 -15.57
CA GLU A 214 -22.65 32.75 -14.38
C GLU A 214 -23.05 31.26 -14.45
N ASP A 215 -24.20 30.94 -15.04
CA ASP A 215 -24.65 29.58 -15.33
C ASP A 215 -23.76 28.92 -16.40
N ILE A 216 -23.39 29.66 -17.44
CA ILE A 216 -22.47 29.19 -18.49
C ILE A 216 -21.07 29.04 -17.90
N ILE A 217 -20.56 30.01 -17.13
CA ILE A 217 -19.24 29.95 -16.49
C ILE A 217 -19.20 28.81 -15.49
N SER A 218 -20.24 28.62 -14.68
CA SER A 218 -20.29 27.50 -13.72
C SER A 218 -20.43 26.16 -14.44
N LYS A 219 -21.18 26.05 -15.55
CA LYS A 219 -21.24 24.85 -16.39
C LYS A 219 -19.93 24.59 -17.14
N VAL A 220 -19.26 25.62 -17.65
CA VAL A 220 -17.98 25.54 -18.38
C VAL A 220 -16.83 25.24 -17.43
N ALA A 221 -16.79 25.86 -16.24
CA ALA A 221 -15.83 25.56 -15.18
C ALA A 221 -16.04 24.15 -14.61
N LYS A 222 -17.28 23.64 -14.57
CA LYS A 222 -17.57 22.23 -14.26
C LYS A 222 -17.10 21.25 -15.33
N ASN A 223 -16.87 21.71 -16.57
CA ASN A 223 -16.45 20.87 -17.69
C ASN A 223 -14.93 20.75 -17.83
N GLU A 224 -14.12 21.49 -17.08
CA GLU A 224 -12.69 21.21 -17.03
C GLU A 224 -12.46 19.87 -16.32
N LYS A 225 -11.99 18.87 -17.07
CA LYS A 225 -11.65 17.55 -16.55
C LYS A 225 -10.64 17.73 -15.41
N LEU A 226 -11.07 17.51 -14.17
CA LEU A 226 -10.18 17.56 -13.02
C LEU A 226 -9.07 16.52 -13.19
N VAL A 227 -7.83 17.00 -13.31
CA VAL A 227 -6.64 16.16 -13.43
C VAL A 227 -6.14 15.83 -12.03
N VAL A 228 -6.22 14.56 -11.66
CA VAL A 228 -5.73 14.05 -10.37
C VAL A 228 -4.20 14.01 -10.39
N PHE A 229 -3.61 13.45 -11.44
CA PHE A 229 -2.18 13.26 -11.57
C PHE A 229 -1.60 14.20 -12.62
N LYS A 230 -0.89 15.25 -12.17
CA LYS A 230 -0.18 16.15 -13.08
C LYS A 230 0.86 15.42 -13.92
N ARG A 231 1.47 14.37 -13.38
CA ARG A 231 2.48 13.53 -14.05
C ARG A 231 2.24 12.07 -13.72
N ALA A 232 2.55 11.18 -14.66
CA ALA A 232 2.49 9.73 -14.46
C ALA A 232 3.31 9.21 -13.26
N CYS A 233 4.43 9.88 -12.93
CA CYS A 233 5.25 9.51 -11.79
C CYS A 233 4.58 9.79 -10.43
N ASP A 234 3.59 10.69 -10.40
CA ASP A 234 2.89 11.07 -9.17
C ASP A 234 2.01 9.91 -8.65
N THR A 235 1.54 9.02 -9.51
CA THR A 235 0.83 7.79 -9.13
C THR A 235 1.68 6.90 -8.22
N ASP A 236 2.95 6.68 -8.58
CA ASP A 236 3.85 5.84 -7.78
C ASP A 236 4.16 6.47 -6.41
N LEU A 237 4.27 7.80 -6.37
CA LEU A 237 4.47 8.54 -5.13
C LEU A 237 3.34 8.28 -4.14
N VAL A 238 2.09 8.35 -4.60
CA VAL A 238 0.92 8.12 -3.74
C VAL A 238 0.77 6.64 -3.37
N CYS A 239 0.96 5.73 -4.33
CA CYS A 239 0.89 4.31 -4.04
C CYS A 239 2.00 3.81 -3.10
N LYS A 240 3.16 4.47 -3.02
CA LYS A 240 4.18 4.18 -1.99
C LYS A 240 3.64 4.43 -0.58
N PHE A 241 2.97 5.57 -0.36
CA PHE A 241 2.36 5.89 0.94
C PHE A 241 1.31 4.85 1.33
N VAL A 242 0.44 4.49 0.38
CA VAL A 242 -0.59 3.48 0.59
C VAL A 242 0.02 2.11 0.90
N ARG A 243 1.21 1.78 0.39
CA ARG A 243 1.88 0.51 0.67
C ARG A 243 2.53 0.42 2.06
N GLU A 244 2.90 1.56 2.65
CA GLU A 244 3.40 1.59 4.02
C GLU A 244 2.27 1.30 5.02
N ASN A 245 1.02 1.64 4.65
CA ASN A 245 -0.20 1.28 5.38
C ASN A 245 -0.75 -0.07 4.89
N GLN A 246 -0.68 -1.11 5.73
CA GLN A 246 -1.07 -2.46 5.30
C GLN A 246 -2.55 -2.79 5.53
N THR A 247 -3.41 -1.79 5.69
CA THR A 247 -4.85 -1.99 5.89
C THR A 247 -5.55 -2.33 4.58
N ALA A 248 -6.70 -2.97 4.65
CA ALA A 248 -7.44 -3.37 3.46
C ALA A 248 -8.05 -2.15 2.72
N GLU A 249 -8.46 -1.11 3.44
CA GLU A 249 -8.92 0.17 2.89
C GLU A 249 -7.79 0.85 2.11
N ALA A 250 -6.56 0.81 2.64
CA ALA A 250 -5.39 1.31 1.93
C ALA A 250 -5.23 0.58 0.59
N TYR A 251 -5.28 -0.76 0.56
CA TYR A 251 -5.18 -1.49 -0.71
C TYR A 251 -6.31 -1.17 -1.69
N GLN A 252 -7.55 -0.99 -1.22
CA GLN A 252 -8.67 -0.58 -2.08
C GLN A 252 -8.44 0.82 -2.66
N LEU A 253 -7.98 1.76 -1.83
CA LEU A 253 -7.64 3.11 -2.27
C LEU A 253 -6.52 3.10 -3.31
N ALA A 254 -5.45 2.33 -3.11
CA ALA A 254 -4.41 2.15 -4.13
C ALA A 254 -4.97 1.58 -5.44
N ASN A 255 -5.91 0.63 -5.36
CA ASN A 255 -6.55 0.07 -6.54
C ASN A 255 -7.31 1.14 -7.33
N LYS A 256 -8.12 1.97 -6.65
CA LYS A 256 -8.84 3.08 -7.26
C LYS A 256 -7.87 4.11 -7.89
N ILE A 257 -6.80 4.45 -7.17
CA ILE A 257 -5.74 5.36 -7.63
C ILE A 257 -5.06 4.87 -8.90
N TYR A 258 -4.72 3.57 -8.99
CA TYR A 258 -4.12 3.01 -10.20
C TYR A 258 -5.08 3.03 -11.39
N LYS A 259 -6.36 2.66 -11.17
CA LYS A 259 -7.37 2.72 -12.23
C LYS A 259 -7.53 4.14 -12.77
N GLU A 260 -7.60 5.13 -11.88
CA GLU A 260 -7.67 6.54 -12.28
C GLU A 260 -6.38 7.02 -12.97
N ALA A 261 -5.22 6.52 -12.54
CA ALA A 261 -3.98 6.85 -13.21
C ALA A 261 -3.93 6.29 -14.64
N LEU A 262 -4.48 5.09 -14.86
CA LEU A 262 -4.59 4.49 -16.20
C LEU A 262 -5.58 5.26 -17.09
N THR A 263 -6.69 5.78 -16.55
CA THR A 263 -7.64 6.59 -17.32
C THR A 263 -7.06 7.95 -17.72
N GLU A 264 -6.24 8.57 -16.86
CA GLU A 264 -5.58 9.85 -17.16
C GLU A 264 -4.33 9.69 -18.04
N HIS A 265 -3.59 8.58 -17.91
CA HIS A 265 -2.28 8.37 -18.55
C HIS A 265 -2.22 7.03 -19.32
N GLN A 266 -3.14 6.81 -20.26
CA GLN A 266 -3.28 5.55 -21.01
C GLN A 266 -2.02 5.11 -21.79
N GLY A 267 -1.14 6.05 -22.16
CA GLY A 267 0.11 5.74 -22.86
C GLY A 267 1.28 5.34 -21.96
N GLU A 268 1.11 5.40 -20.63
CA GLU A 268 2.21 5.29 -19.68
C GLU A 268 2.42 3.85 -19.21
N VAL A 269 3.28 3.14 -19.94
CA VAL A 269 3.68 1.74 -19.73
C VAL A 269 4.03 1.43 -18.27
N LEU A 270 4.72 2.35 -17.59
CA LEU A 270 5.18 2.13 -16.22
C LEU A 270 4.02 2.05 -15.22
N ILE A 271 2.87 2.68 -15.50
CA ILE A 271 1.70 2.60 -14.62
C ILE A 271 1.11 1.19 -14.69
N TYR A 272 0.91 0.65 -15.89
CA TYR A 272 0.45 -0.73 -16.11
C TYR A 272 1.35 -1.76 -15.41
N MET A 273 2.66 -1.65 -15.62
CA MET A 273 3.63 -2.57 -15.00
C MET A 273 3.59 -2.49 -13.46
N LYS A 274 3.53 -1.28 -12.90
CA LYS A 274 3.47 -1.09 -11.44
C LYS A 274 2.15 -1.58 -10.86
N TYR A 275 1.05 -1.37 -11.56
CA TYR A 275 -0.27 -1.83 -11.14
C TYR A 275 -0.36 -3.36 -11.16
N ALA A 276 0.10 -4.00 -12.23
CA ALA A 276 0.23 -5.46 -12.30
C ALA A 276 1.05 -6.02 -11.13
N TYR A 277 2.21 -5.41 -10.86
CA TYR A 277 3.05 -5.81 -9.74
C TYR A 277 2.35 -5.60 -8.38
N PHE A 278 1.59 -4.51 -8.23
CA PHE A 278 0.78 -4.24 -7.06
C PHE A 278 -0.27 -5.33 -6.85
N LEU A 279 -1.10 -5.63 -7.85
CA LEU A 279 -2.14 -6.67 -7.77
C LEU A 279 -1.57 -8.06 -7.44
N TRP A 280 -0.46 -8.43 -8.08
CA TRP A 280 0.22 -9.67 -7.77
C TRP A 280 0.76 -9.72 -6.34
N TYR A 281 1.32 -8.61 -5.86
CA TYR A 281 1.86 -8.52 -4.50
C TYR A 281 0.76 -8.58 -3.44
N THR A 282 -0.35 -7.86 -3.64
CA THR A 282 -1.48 -7.84 -2.71
C THR A 282 -2.25 -9.17 -2.72
N GLY A 283 -2.42 -9.79 -3.89
CA GLY A 283 -3.00 -11.13 -4.01
C GLY A 283 -2.24 -12.19 -3.20
N LYS A 284 -0.91 -12.06 -3.07
CA LYS A 284 -0.14 -12.93 -2.17
C LYS A 284 -0.43 -12.69 -0.69
N LYS A 285 -0.61 -11.43 -0.29
CA LYS A 285 -0.85 -11.06 1.11
C LYS A 285 -2.24 -11.45 1.58
N LYS A 286 -3.27 -11.32 0.74
CA LYS A 286 -4.64 -11.80 1.03
C LYS A 286 -4.65 -13.29 1.38
N ASN A 287 -3.75 -14.09 0.80
CA ASN A 287 -3.60 -15.52 1.09
C ASN A 287 -2.72 -15.82 2.32
N SER A 288 -2.20 -14.80 3.00
CA SER A 288 -1.42 -14.96 4.23
C SER A 288 -2.33 -14.85 5.45
N LYS A 289 -2.12 -15.71 6.45
CA LYS A 289 -2.93 -15.79 7.69
C LYS A 289 -2.97 -14.50 8.52
N HIS A 290 -2.20 -13.48 8.15
CA HIS A 290 -2.07 -12.22 8.86
C HIS A 290 -2.80 -11.05 8.18
N PHE A 291 -3.56 -11.32 7.12
CA PHE A 291 -4.43 -10.31 6.53
C PHE A 291 -5.75 -10.31 7.30
N GLU A 292 -5.97 -9.31 8.16
CA GLU A 292 -7.28 -9.09 8.75
C GLU A 292 -8.23 -8.65 7.63
N PRO A 293 -9.29 -9.41 7.33
CA PRO A 293 -10.31 -8.94 6.40
C PRO A 293 -10.95 -7.68 6.98
N VAL A 294 -11.33 -6.74 6.11
CA VAL A 294 -12.11 -5.55 6.50
C VAL A 294 -13.26 -6.03 7.37
N SER A 295 -13.30 -5.60 8.63
CA SER A 295 -14.42 -5.84 9.52
C SER A 295 -15.69 -5.37 8.81
N THR A 296 -16.72 -6.22 8.83
CA THR A 296 -17.99 -6.21 8.10
C THR A 296 -18.88 -4.96 8.22
N LEU A 297 -18.33 -3.77 8.54
CA LEU A 297 -19.12 -2.57 8.86
C LEU A 297 -19.36 -1.60 7.70
N SER A 298 -18.93 -1.88 6.45
CA SER A 298 -19.30 -1.03 5.30
C SER A 298 -19.46 -1.75 3.96
N GLN A 299 -19.75 -3.05 3.96
CA GLN A 299 -20.10 -3.78 2.73
C GLN A 299 -21.44 -3.33 2.12
N SER A 300 -22.23 -2.49 2.79
CA SER A 300 -23.50 -1.98 2.26
C SER A 300 -23.35 -0.81 1.28
N ASP A 301 -22.28 -0.01 1.41
CA ASP A 301 -22.19 1.29 0.72
C ASP A 301 -21.16 1.29 -0.43
N LEU A 302 -20.39 0.21 -0.56
CA LEU A 302 -19.47 -0.02 -1.67
C LEU A 302 -20.06 -1.18 -2.49
N GLY A 303 -20.66 -0.82 -3.63
CA GLY A 303 -21.41 -1.66 -4.56
C GLY A 303 -21.12 -3.17 -4.53
N LYS A 304 -22.22 -3.94 -4.60
CA LYS A 304 -22.27 -5.41 -4.74
C LYS A 304 -21.69 -5.91 -6.08
N ASP A 305 -20.52 -5.45 -6.48
CA ASP A 305 -19.77 -5.99 -7.60
C ASP A 305 -19.08 -7.28 -7.15
N ASN A 306 -19.85 -8.37 -7.10
CA ASN A 306 -19.45 -9.77 -7.10
C ASN A 306 -18.01 -10.07 -6.60
N GLU A 307 -17.81 -9.96 -5.28
CA GLU A 307 -16.67 -10.54 -4.60
C GLU A 307 -16.73 -12.08 -4.67
N ASN A 308 -16.31 -12.74 -5.75
CA ASN A 308 -16.00 -14.20 -5.66
C ASN A 308 -15.07 -14.82 -6.69
N GLU A 309 -14.41 -14.06 -7.57
CA GLU A 309 -13.25 -14.60 -8.29
C GLU A 309 -12.21 -13.49 -8.47
N ILE A 310 -11.19 -13.46 -7.61
CA ILE A 310 -9.97 -12.73 -7.93
C ILE A 310 -9.38 -13.44 -9.14
N ASP A 311 -9.60 -12.90 -10.34
CA ASP A 311 -9.00 -13.44 -11.54
C ASP A 311 -7.48 -13.39 -11.38
N HIS A 312 -6.88 -14.56 -11.14
CA HIS A 312 -5.44 -14.70 -10.98
C HIS A 312 -4.66 -14.29 -12.24
N ASN A 313 -5.35 -14.07 -13.38
CA ASN A 313 -4.78 -13.58 -14.62
C ASN A 313 -4.80 -12.06 -14.75
N GLU A 314 -5.53 -11.33 -13.91
CA GLU A 314 -5.63 -9.86 -13.97
C GLU A 314 -4.26 -9.16 -13.97
N PRO A 315 -3.26 -9.55 -13.14
CA PRO A 315 -1.92 -8.95 -13.22
C PRO A 315 -1.20 -9.20 -14.55
N LEU A 316 -1.45 -10.34 -15.21
CA LEU A 316 -0.83 -10.68 -16.49
C LEU A 316 -1.46 -9.89 -17.63
N GLN A 317 -2.75 -9.59 -17.56
CA GLN A 317 -3.46 -8.76 -18.52
C GLN A 317 -2.83 -7.37 -18.59
N TYR A 318 -2.67 -6.67 -17.46
CA TYR A 318 -2.04 -5.35 -17.45
C TYR A 318 -0.58 -5.37 -17.96
N LEU A 319 0.17 -6.46 -17.75
CA LEU A 319 1.51 -6.59 -18.34
C LEU A 319 1.46 -6.79 -19.85
N GLN A 320 0.45 -7.49 -20.37
CA GLN A 320 0.24 -7.62 -21.81
C GLN A 320 -0.13 -6.27 -22.42
N GLU A 321 -1.06 -5.54 -21.81
CA GLU A 321 -1.41 -4.17 -22.22
C GLU A 321 -0.16 -3.26 -22.23
N ALA A 322 0.70 -3.36 -21.20
CA ALA A 322 1.98 -2.64 -21.17
C ALA A 322 2.92 -3.00 -22.34
N ILE A 323 2.91 -4.25 -22.79
CA ILE A 323 3.71 -4.72 -23.94
C ILE A 323 3.13 -4.19 -25.25
N ASP A 324 1.80 -4.16 -25.37
CA ASP A 324 1.09 -3.74 -26.58
C ASP A 324 1.28 -2.25 -26.88
N LEU A 325 1.61 -1.45 -25.85
CA LEU A 325 2.07 -0.06 -25.99
C LEU A 325 3.46 0.08 -26.65
N LYS A 326 4.13 -1.03 -26.99
CA LYS A 326 5.45 -1.08 -27.64
C LYS A 326 6.52 -0.24 -26.92
N PRO A 327 6.79 -0.52 -25.62
CA PRO A 327 7.69 0.31 -24.84
C PRO A 327 9.13 0.34 -25.36
N PRO A 328 9.91 1.36 -24.96
CA PRO A 328 11.35 1.38 -25.16
C PRO A 328 12.03 0.11 -24.59
N PHE A 329 13.22 -0.20 -25.10
CA PHE A 329 13.98 -1.39 -24.68
C PHE A 329 14.14 -1.51 -23.16
N ALA A 330 14.45 -0.39 -22.48
CA ALA A 330 14.63 -0.36 -21.03
C ALA A 330 13.37 -0.79 -20.26
N ASP A 331 12.18 -0.39 -20.72
CA ASP A 331 10.93 -0.73 -20.05
C ASP A 331 10.44 -2.13 -20.41
N ARG A 332 10.69 -2.59 -21.65
CA ARG A 332 10.50 -4.01 -22.03
C ARG A 332 11.31 -4.94 -21.12
N TYR A 333 12.56 -4.59 -20.81
CA TYR A 333 13.37 -5.37 -19.89
C TYR A 333 12.76 -5.42 -18.49
N LYS A 334 12.26 -4.30 -17.95
CA LYS A 334 11.60 -4.25 -16.64
C LYS A 334 10.32 -5.09 -16.63
N ILE A 335 9.48 -5.00 -17.66
CA ILE A 335 8.27 -5.82 -17.81
C ILE A 335 8.63 -7.30 -17.84
N GLN A 336 9.63 -7.69 -18.64
CA GLN A 336 10.08 -9.07 -18.74
C GLN A 336 10.61 -9.61 -17.41
N TYR A 337 11.33 -8.77 -16.65
CA TYR A 337 11.79 -9.11 -15.31
C TYR A 337 10.61 -9.38 -14.35
N VAL A 338 9.61 -8.50 -14.35
CA VAL A 338 8.39 -8.68 -13.54
C VAL A 338 7.64 -9.95 -13.94
N LEU A 339 7.47 -10.21 -15.24
CA LEU A 339 6.87 -11.45 -15.76
C LEU A 339 7.64 -12.70 -15.29
N SER A 340 8.97 -12.67 -15.36
CA SER A 340 9.82 -13.77 -14.89
C SER A 340 9.60 -14.05 -13.40
N LEU A 341 9.58 -13.00 -12.57
CA LEU A 341 9.32 -13.11 -11.13
C LEU A 341 7.94 -13.72 -10.84
N MET A 342 6.91 -13.33 -11.59
CA MET A 342 5.55 -13.87 -11.45
C MET A 342 5.51 -15.38 -11.78
N ARG A 343 6.15 -15.78 -12.89
CA ARG A 343 6.22 -17.19 -13.32
C ARG A 343 7.03 -18.06 -12.35
N GLU A 344 8.20 -17.59 -11.91
CA GLU A 344 9.03 -18.32 -10.94
C GLU A 344 8.26 -18.59 -9.65
N ASN A 345 7.46 -17.63 -9.18
CA ASN A 345 6.64 -17.81 -7.99
C ASN A 345 5.52 -18.85 -8.19
N LYS A 346 4.87 -18.85 -9.36
CA LYS A 346 3.86 -19.87 -9.72
C LYS A 346 4.49 -21.27 -9.70
N ASN A 347 5.70 -21.40 -10.25
CA ASN A 347 6.44 -22.66 -10.25
C ASN A 347 6.81 -23.11 -8.82
N LYS A 348 7.33 -22.21 -7.98
CA LYS A 348 7.63 -22.51 -6.57
C LYS A 348 6.41 -23.00 -5.79
N LYS A 349 5.22 -22.43 -6.03
CA LYS A 349 3.98 -22.90 -5.40
C LYS A 349 3.59 -24.30 -5.88
N ALA A 350 3.75 -24.60 -7.18
CA ALA A 350 3.51 -25.94 -7.71
C ALA A 350 4.47 -26.98 -7.10
N ASP A 351 5.74 -26.62 -6.94
CA ASP A 351 6.74 -27.50 -6.33
C ASP A 351 6.50 -27.71 -4.83
N LEU A 352 6.12 -26.66 -4.11
CA LEU A 352 5.71 -26.76 -2.70
C LEU A 352 4.46 -27.63 -2.52
N SER A 353 3.48 -27.51 -3.40
CA SER A 353 2.29 -28.36 -3.39
C SER A 353 2.66 -29.83 -3.57
N LYS A 354 3.50 -30.16 -4.56
CA LYS A 354 4.00 -31.53 -4.76
C LYS A 354 4.74 -32.06 -3.53
N LYS A 355 5.57 -31.22 -2.91
CA LYS A 355 6.30 -31.58 -1.67
C LYS A 355 5.34 -31.87 -0.51
N SER A 356 4.31 -31.04 -0.33
CA SER A 356 3.30 -31.23 0.72
C SER A 356 2.49 -32.52 0.50
N THR A 357 2.07 -32.81 -0.73
CA THR A 357 1.40 -34.07 -1.08
C THR A 357 2.29 -35.28 -0.78
N TYR A 358 3.59 -35.19 -1.09
CA TYR A 358 4.54 -36.26 -0.81
C TYR A 358 4.79 -36.46 0.70
N GLU A 359 4.88 -35.39 1.48
CA GLU A 359 5.00 -35.49 2.94
C GLU A 359 3.74 -36.09 3.58
N SER A 360 2.55 -35.74 3.07
CA SER A 360 1.28 -36.35 3.48
C SER A 360 1.26 -37.86 3.19
N PHE A 361 1.67 -38.25 1.98
CA PHE A 361 1.83 -39.65 1.58
C PHE A 361 2.73 -40.42 2.55
N LEU A 362 3.94 -39.90 2.83
CA LEU A 362 4.89 -40.54 3.77
C LEU A 362 4.33 -40.64 5.19
N GLY A 363 3.58 -39.63 5.64
CA GLY A 363 2.91 -39.66 6.94
C GLY A 363 1.91 -40.82 7.03
N MET A 364 1.04 -40.95 6.02
CA MET A 364 0.04 -42.02 5.98
C MET A 364 0.68 -43.41 5.84
N GLU A 365 1.72 -43.54 5.02
CA GLU A 365 2.47 -44.78 4.84
C GLU A 365 3.12 -45.23 6.17
N ARG A 366 3.78 -44.31 6.88
CA ARG A 366 4.37 -44.60 8.20
C ARG A 366 3.32 -45.03 9.21
N THR A 367 2.16 -44.38 9.26
CA THR A 367 1.08 -44.76 10.18
C THR A 367 0.56 -46.16 9.85
N ALA A 368 0.33 -46.48 8.58
CA ALA A 368 -0.13 -47.81 8.17
C ALA A 368 0.90 -48.90 8.53
N ILE A 369 2.19 -48.67 8.24
CA ILE A 369 3.29 -49.58 8.62
C ILE A 369 3.37 -49.75 10.14
N HIS A 370 3.21 -48.68 10.91
CA HIS A 370 3.25 -48.74 12.38
C HIS A 370 2.17 -49.69 12.93
N TYR A 371 0.93 -49.55 12.49
CA TYR A 371 -0.17 -50.43 12.92
C TYR A 371 0.02 -51.88 12.44
N HIS A 372 0.54 -52.07 11.22
CA HIS A 372 0.91 -53.39 10.73
C HIS A 372 1.95 -54.07 11.64
N MET A 373 3.03 -53.36 11.98
CA MET A 373 4.06 -53.87 12.88
C MET A 373 3.52 -54.18 14.28
N LEU A 374 2.66 -53.32 14.84
CA LEU A 374 1.99 -53.58 16.12
C LEU A 374 1.13 -54.85 16.06
N THR A 375 0.41 -55.06 14.96
CA THR A 375 -0.43 -56.24 14.75
C THR A 375 0.42 -57.51 14.69
N LEU A 376 1.51 -57.52 13.91
CA LEU A 376 2.44 -58.64 13.83
C LEU A 376 3.10 -58.94 15.19
N ASN A 377 3.50 -57.91 15.93
CA ASN A 377 4.11 -58.09 17.25
C ASN A 377 3.11 -58.67 18.27
N GLN A 378 1.85 -58.22 18.22
CA GLN A 378 0.78 -58.77 19.05
C GLN A 378 0.52 -60.25 18.72
N LEU A 379 0.52 -60.59 17.43
CA LEU A 379 0.34 -61.95 16.92
C LEU A 379 1.50 -62.86 17.37
N LYS A 380 2.75 -62.39 17.25
CA LYS A 380 3.94 -63.08 17.79
C LYS A 380 3.86 -63.30 19.30
N THR A 381 3.44 -62.27 20.05
CA THR A 381 3.30 -62.35 21.51
C THR A 381 2.24 -63.37 21.90
N PHE A 382 1.11 -63.39 21.18
CA PHE A 382 0.06 -64.38 21.36
C PHE A 382 0.57 -65.80 21.15
N PHE A 383 1.21 -66.09 20.01
CA PHE A 383 1.72 -67.44 19.71
C PHE A 383 2.82 -67.88 20.66
N THR A 384 3.71 -66.97 21.07
CA THR A 384 4.74 -67.27 22.08
C THR A 384 4.09 -67.72 23.38
N ARG A 385 3.06 -67.00 23.84
CA ARG A 385 2.35 -67.33 25.08
C ARG A 385 1.62 -68.67 24.97
N VAL A 386 0.87 -68.88 23.89
CA VAL A 386 0.17 -70.15 23.62
C VAL A 386 1.14 -71.34 23.67
N LYS A 387 2.36 -71.18 23.13
CA LYS A 387 3.39 -72.22 23.15
C LYS A 387 3.94 -72.51 24.55
N THR A 388 3.98 -71.51 25.44
CA THR A 388 4.60 -71.60 26.77
C THR A 388 3.63 -71.89 27.91
N SER A 389 2.32 -71.69 27.71
CA SER A 389 1.32 -71.77 28.78
C SER A 389 0.84 -73.21 29.05
N ASN A 390 0.95 -73.68 30.29
CA ASN A 390 0.35 -74.93 30.76
C ASN A 390 -1.13 -74.72 31.15
N ASN A 391 -2.05 -74.90 30.20
CA ASN A 391 -3.51 -75.14 30.34
C ASN A 391 -4.41 -74.26 31.25
N GLN A 392 -3.91 -73.25 31.99
CA GLN A 392 -4.72 -72.45 32.93
C GLN A 392 -5.09 -71.02 32.47
N GLU A 393 -4.88 -70.64 31.20
CA GLU A 393 -5.02 -69.24 30.75
C GLU A 393 -6.10 -68.97 29.67
N ALA A 394 -7.16 -69.78 29.58
CA ALA A 394 -8.20 -69.60 28.56
C ALA A 394 -8.84 -68.20 28.54
N GLN A 395 -8.96 -67.54 29.70
CA GLN A 395 -9.49 -66.17 29.80
C GLN A 395 -8.54 -65.11 29.20
N TYR A 396 -7.22 -65.32 29.28
CA TYR A 396 -6.25 -64.40 28.67
C TYR A 396 -6.30 -64.45 27.15
N CYS A 397 -6.55 -65.63 26.56
CA CYS A 397 -6.69 -65.77 25.11
C CYS A 397 -7.81 -64.87 24.55
N GLN A 398 -8.94 -64.73 25.24
CA GLN A 398 -10.04 -63.87 24.79
C GLN A 398 -9.64 -62.40 24.69
N HIS A 399 -8.91 -61.88 25.69
CA HIS A 399 -8.42 -60.50 25.67
C HIS A 399 -7.39 -60.27 24.56
N TYR A 400 -6.50 -61.24 24.31
CA TYR A 400 -5.52 -61.15 23.22
C TYR A 400 -6.19 -61.14 21.85
N LEU A 401 -7.18 -62.01 21.63
CA LEU A 401 -7.93 -62.09 20.37
C LEU A 401 -8.71 -60.80 20.10
N LYS A 402 -9.38 -60.24 21.12
CA LYS A 402 -10.08 -58.95 20.98
C LYS A 402 -9.11 -57.84 20.59
N ARG A 403 -7.98 -57.72 21.27
CA ARG A 403 -6.97 -56.71 20.96
C ARG A 403 -6.37 -56.90 19.56
N LEU A 404 -6.15 -58.15 19.14
CA LEU A 404 -5.64 -58.46 17.81
C LEU A 404 -6.66 -58.04 16.73
N PHE A 405 -7.94 -58.32 16.95
CA PHE A 405 -9.02 -57.90 16.06
C PHE A 405 -9.09 -56.37 15.91
N ASP A 406 -9.01 -55.63 17.02
CA ASP A 406 -9.02 -54.17 16.99
C ASP A 406 -7.79 -53.61 16.24
N LEU A 407 -6.61 -54.19 16.45
CA LEU A 407 -5.38 -53.80 15.74
C LEU A 407 -5.46 -54.12 14.24
N GLN A 408 -6.03 -55.27 13.87
CA GLN A 408 -6.26 -55.66 12.47
C GLN A 408 -7.18 -54.64 11.78
N LYS A 409 -8.31 -54.29 12.42
CA LYS A 409 -9.27 -53.30 11.89
C LYS A 409 -8.63 -51.92 11.70
N ASN A 410 -7.83 -51.47 12.67
CA ASN A 410 -7.11 -50.20 12.57
C ASN A 410 -6.06 -50.23 11.45
N THR A 411 -5.32 -51.33 11.32
CA THR A 411 -4.33 -51.50 10.24
C THR A 411 -5.02 -51.45 8.86
N GLU A 412 -6.14 -52.15 8.71
CA GLU A 412 -6.93 -52.16 7.47
C GLU A 412 -7.46 -50.76 7.14
N TYR A 413 -8.00 -50.03 8.12
CA TYR A 413 -8.44 -48.65 7.94
C TYR A 413 -7.32 -47.73 7.43
N HIS A 414 -6.13 -47.80 8.02
CA HIS A 414 -5.02 -46.94 7.59
C HIS A 414 -4.49 -47.28 6.19
N TYR A 415 -4.45 -48.56 5.81
CA TYR A 415 -4.12 -48.94 4.44
C TYR A 415 -5.20 -48.54 3.44
N GLN A 416 -6.49 -48.73 3.75
CA GLN A 416 -7.59 -48.30 2.88
C GLN A 416 -7.58 -46.78 2.67
N LYS A 417 -7.31 -46.01 3.74
CA LYS A 417 -7.17 -44.55 3.65
C LYS A 417 -5.97 -44.14 2.80
N LEU A 418 -4.84 -44.84 2.93
CA LEU A 418 -3.65 -44.60 2.10
C LEU A 418 -3.94 -44.90 0.62
N LEU A 419 -4.60 -46.02 0.32
CA LEU A 419 -4.91 -46.45 -1.04
C LEU A 419 -6.00 -45.60 -1.69
N SER A 420 -6.98 -45.10 -0.94
CA SER A 420 -8.01 -44.22 -1.48
C SER A 420 -7.45 -42.84 -1.86
N GLN A 421 -6.46 -42.35 -1.14
CA GLN A 421 -5.78 -41.09 -1.46
C GLN A 421 -4.67 -41.23 -2.51
N PHE A 422 -4.02 -42.40 -2.58
CA PHE A 422 -2.89 -42.66 -3.47
C PHE A 422 -3.06 -44.01 -4.21
N PRO A 423 -4.06 -44.13 -5.10
CA PRO A 423 -4.42 -45.40 -5.75
C PRO A 423 -3.31 -45.95 -6.65
N ASP A 424 -2.49 -45.08 -7.25
CA ASP A 424 -1.44 -45.47 -8.19
C ASP A 424 -0.13 -45.90 -7.50
N SER A 425 -0.06 -45.83 -6.17
CA SER A 425 1.14 -46.19 -5.41
C SER A 425 1.35 -47.70 -5.38
N LYS A 426 2.18 -48.21 -6.30
CA LYS A 426 2.60 -49.62 -6.33
C LYS A 426 3.21 -50.08 -4.99
N SER A 427 3.94 -49.20 -4.30
CA SER A 427 4.53 -49.49 -2.98
C SER A 427 3.43 -49.74 -1.94
N SER A 428 2.45 -48.84 -1.87
CA SER A 428 1.34 -48.94 -0.90
C SER A 428 0.47 -50.17 -1.15
N ILE A 429 0.20 -50.49 -2.42
CA ILE A 429 -0.51 -51.72 -2.81
C ILE A 429 0.26 -52.95 -2.35
N ARG A 430 1.58 -52.99 -2.57
CA ARG A 430 2.43 -54.11 -2.15
C ARG A 430 2.47 -54.26 -0.63
N LEU A 431 2.58 -53.17 0.12
CA LEU A 431 2.56 -53.18 1.58
C LEU A 431 1.23 -53.71 2.12
N TYR A 432 0.11 -53.30 1.53
CA TYR A 432 -1.20 -53.82 1.91
C TYR A 432 -1.37 -55.29 1.56
N ALA A 433 -0.89 -55.73 0.39
CA ALA A 433 -0.87 -57.14 0.02
C ALA A 433 -0.05 -57.99 1.01
N MET A 434 1.10 -57.47 1.49
CA MET A 434 1.88 -58.12 2.54
C MET A 434 1.09 -58.26 3.84
N PHE A 435 0.40 -57.20 4.27
CA PHE A 435 -0.48 -57.25 5.44
C PHE A 435 -1.57 -58.31 5.29
N LEU A 436 -2.25 -58.34 4.15
CA LEU A 436 -3.28 -59.33 3.86
C LEU A 436 -2.73 -60.76 3.86
N SER A 437 -1.49 -60.98 3.40
CA SER A 437 -0.88 -62.31 3.39
C SER A 437 -0.31 -62.77 4.73
N GLY A 438 0.05 -61.83 5.61
CA GLY A 438 0.76 -62.11 6.85
C GLY A 438 -0.10 -62.07 8.12
N VAL A 439 -1.26 -61.43 8.06
CA VAL A 439 -2.13 -61.20 9.23
C VAL A 439 -3.53 -61.77 9.02
N LYS A 440 -4.07 -61.68 7.80
CA LYS A 440 -5.40 -62.17 7.44
C LYS A 440 -5.28 -63.56 6.81
#